data_AF-A0A832W9A5-F1
#
_entry.id   AF-A0A832W9A5-F1
#
_cell.length_a   1.000
_cell.length_b   1.000
_cell.length_c   1.000
_cell.angle_alpha   90.00
_cell.angle_beta   90.00
_cell.angle_gamma   90.00
#
_symmetry.space_group_name_H-M   'P 1'
#
loop_
_entity.id
_entity.type
_entity.pdbx_description
1 polymer ?
#
loop_
_entity_poly.entity_id
_entity_poly.type
_entity_poly.pdbx_seq_one_letter_code
_entity_poly.pdbx_strand_id
1 'polypeptide(L)'
;MRASKIFIQFALLISLVLLLLSASVYSQQEDQVREQDRDKNYTQVQLQSELSTQKDTVALKVREAASLVEEKGEGSFPEFRVNGSKWLYDDFYIYVWRLNGTRAIRVVYPPDIQGEGQDVSGITDVNGKPIGKLFIETALSESGEGWVSYEWPKLGEAKPSTKYGFIKRATFGGETYLVGSGFYIEDYLFTRDTENCEFINATGVSLCELMHPERMKNNPGINYSIAYAVVGPGEKNLPHRLSNPETYYTLEGNGTLYIDDVPVTLQKGKLVLVPANEVRYVENTENSSLLLLVIDQPAWKAENEEIIG
;
A
#
# COMPACT_ATOMS: atom_id res chain seq x y z
N MET A 1 -51.76 38.42 46.21
CA MET A 1 -50.28 38.37 46.06
C MET A 1 -49.63 36.99 46.24
N ARG A 2 -50.24 35.99 46.89
CA ARG A 2 -49.63 34.65 47.09
C ARG A 2 -49.62 33.75 45.84
N ALA A 3 -50.70 33.77 45.03
CA ALA A 3 -50.80 32.95 43.82
C ALA A 3 -49.74 33.30 42.76
N SER A 4 -49.48 34.59 42.54
CA SER A 4 -48.49 35.07 41.57
C SER A 4 -47.05 34.60 41.87
N LYS A 5 -46.64 34.48 43.15
CA LYS A 5 -45.31 33.97 43.50
C LYS A 5 -45.14 32.47 43.21
N ILE A 6 -46.21 31.68 43.41
CA ILE A 6 -46.20 30.24 43.13
C ILE A 6 -46.12 30.00 41.62
N PHE A 7 -46.87 30.77 40.82
CA PHE A 7 -46.78 30.69 39.36
C PHE A 7 -45.40 31.07 38.82
N ILE A 8 -44.75 32.10 39.39
CA ILE A 8 -43.39 32.51 38.99
C ILE A 8 -42.37 31.43 39.36
N GLN A 9 -42.47 30.82 40.54
CA GLN A 9 -41.58 29.72 40.95
C GLN A 9 -41.76 28.48 40.06
N PHE A 10 -43.00 28.14 39.69
CA PHE A 10 -43.28 27.04 38.76
C PHE A 10 -42.73 27.32 37.36
N ALA A 11 -42.89 28.53 36.85
CA ALA A 11 -42.35 28.93 35.54
C ALA A 11 -40.82 28.86 35.52
N LEU A 12 -40.15 29.38 36.57
CA LEU A 12 -38.70 29.30 36.71
C LEU A 12 -38.19 27.86 36.80
N LEU A 13 -38.91 26.98 37.49
CA LEU A 13 -38.55 25.56 37.60
C LEU A 13 -38.66 24.86 36.23
N ILE A 14 -39.73 25.12 35.47
CA ILE A 14 -39.92 24.56 34.13
C ILE A 14 -38.83 25.06 33.17
N SER A 15 -38.49 26.35 33.21
CA SER A 15 -37.41 26.91 32.39
C SER A 15 -36.04 26.29 32.71
N LEU A 16 -35.76 26.02 33.99
CA LEU A 16 -34.51 25.36 34.40
C LEU A 16 -34.45 23.91 33.91
N VAL A 17 -35.56 23.17 33.98
CA VAL A 17 -35.63 21.79 33.45
C VAL A 17 -35.43 21.76 31.95
N LEU A 18 -36.03 22.70 31.19
CA LEU A 18 -35.83 22.81 29.75
C LEU A 18 -34.39 23.15 29.37
N LEU A 19 -33.73 24.04 30.14
CA LEU A 19 -32.31 24.35 29.96
C LEU A 19 -31.42 23.12 30.19
N LEU A 20 -31.66 22.36 31.25
CA LEU A 20 -30.89 21.15 31.55
C LEU A 20 -31.09 20.06 30.47
N LEU A 21 -32.31 19.89 29.97
CA LEU A 21 -32.61 18.96 28.87
C LEU A 21 -31.93 19.39 27.55
N SER A 22 -31.92 20.69 27.25
CA SER A 22 -31.23 21.20 26.07
C SER A 22 -29.71 21.01 26.16
N ALA A 23 -29.13 21.20 27.35
CA ALA A 23 -27.71 20.98 27.58
C ALA A 23 -27.32 19.50 27.47
N SER A 24 -28.15 18.58 27.98
CA SER A 24 -27.88 17.14 27.84
C SER A 24 -27.97 16.67 26.39
N VAL A 25 -28.98 17.12 25.65
CA VAL A 25 -29.11 16.81 24.21
C VAL A 25 -27.92 17.39 23.42
N TYR A 26 -27.50 18.61 23.74
CA TYR A 26 -26.33 19.23 23.11
C TYR A 26 -25.03 18.46 23.42
N SER A 27 -24.83 18.03 24.67
CA SER A 27 -23.66 17.23 25.07
C SER A 27 -23.63 15.86 24.39
N GLN A 28 -24.76 15.16 24.29
CA GLN A 28 -24.84 13.88 23.57
C GLN A 28 -24.56 14.06 22.08
N GLN A 29 -25.00 15.16 21.49
CA GLN A 29 -24.75 15.45 20.08
C GLN A 29 -23.28 15.79 19.81
N GLU A 30 -22.61 16.53 20.70
CA GLU A 30 -21.16 16.76 20.59
C GLU A 30 -20.36 15.46 20.75
N ASP A 31 -20.68 14.60 21.72
CA ASP A 31 -19.97 13.34 21.92
C ASP A 31 -20.13 12.38 20.73
N GLN A 32 -21.34 12.28 20.16
CA GLN A 32 -21.61 11.49 18.95
C GLN A 32 -20.81 12.01 17.73
N VAL A 33 -20.74 13.32 17.54
CA VAL A 33 -19.95 13.93 16.45
C VAL A 33 -18.45 13.70 16.67
N ARG A 34 -17.96 13.82 17.92
CA ARG A 34 -16.54 13.64 18.27
C ARG A 34 -16.06 12.19 18.15
N GLU A 35 -16.94 11.23 18.37
CA GLU A 35 -16.67 9.80 18.19
C GLU A 35 -16.68 9.44 16.69
N GLN A 36 -17.65 9.96 15.94
CA GLN A 36 -17.74 9.76 14.49
C GLN A 36 -16.59 10.43 13.71
N ASP A 37 -16.08 11.56 14.18
CA ASP A 37 -14.90 12.25 13.60
C ASP A 37 -13.57 11.58 13.99
N ARG A 38 -13.51 10.86 15.13
CA ARG A 38 -12.33 10.09 15.53
C ARG A 38 -12.14 8.86 14.66
N ASP A 39 -13.20 8.08 14.42
CA ASP A 39 -13.08 6.83 13.68
C ASP A 39 -12.81 7.02 12.18
N LYS A 40 -13.23 8.15 11.60
CA LYS A 40 -13.01 8.44 10.17
C LYS A 40 -11.58 8.88 9.83
N ASN A 41 -10.82 9.42 10.79
CA ASN A 41 -9.50 9.98 10.53
C ASN A 41 -8.33 9.00 10.78
N TYR A 42 -8.56 7.88 11.46
CA TYR A 42 -7.48 6.96 11.84
C TYR A 42 -6.94 6.11 10.68
N THR A 43 -7.78 5.75 9.70
CA THR A 43 -7.39 4.76 8.66
C THR A 43 -6.81 5.37 7.40
N GLN A 44 -7.21 6.59 7.03
CA GLN A 44 -6.83 7.18 5.73
C GLN A 44 -5.43 7.83 5.73
N VAL A 45 -4.91 8.18 6.91
CA VAL A 45 -3.67 8.96 7.05
C VAL A 45 -2.41 8.07 6.92
N GLN A 46 -2.49 6.76 7.16
CA GLN A 46 -1.29 5.96 7.43
C GLN A 46 -0.64 5.36 6.16
N LEU A 47 -1.41 4.70 5.29
CA LEU A 47 -0.89 4.02 4.08
C LEU A 47 -0.28 4.98 3.03
N GLN A 48 -0.85 6.17 2.85
CA GLN A 48 -0.31 7.17 1.92
C GLN A 48 0.92 7.90 2.51
N SER A 49 1.02 7.98 3.84
CA SER A 49 2.05 8.80 4.50
C SER A 49 3.45 8.19 4.41
N GLU A 50 3.60 6.87 4.53
CA GLU A 50 4.93 6.24 4.61
C GLU A 50 5.68 6.31 3.27
N LEU A 51 5.00 5.95 2.17
CA LEU A 51 5.59 6.04 0.83
C LEU A 51 5.96 7.50 0.47
N SER A 52 5.06 8.46 0.73
CA SER A 52 5.34 9.87 0.44
C SER A 52 6.49 10.40 1.29
N THR A 53 6.48 10.09 2.59
CA THR A 53 7.55 10.47 3.52
C THR A 53 8.89 9.90 3.09
N GLN A 54 8.91 8.63 2.65
CA GLN A 54 10.13 8.00 2.16
C GLN A 54 10.63 8.65 0.88
N LYS A 55 9.72 8.96 -0.06
CA LYS A 55 10.05 9.67 -1.28
C LYS A 55 10.71 11.01 -0.98
N ASP A 56 10.15 11.80 -0.09
CA ASP A 56 10.69 13.10 0.31
C ASP A 56 12.04 12.95 1.05
N THR A 57 12.15 11.96 1.94
CA THR A 57 13.36 11.68 2.71
C THR A 57 14.53 11.30 1.80
N VAL A 58 14.30 10.42 0.82
CA VAL A 58 15.34 10.01 -0.14
C VAL A 58 15.76 11.18 -1.01
N ALA A 59 14.81 11.96 -1.55
CA ALA A 59 15.15 13.13 -2.35
C ALA A 59 15.95 14.17 -1.55
N LEU A 60 15.59 14.42 -0.30
CA LEU A 60 16.33 15.29 0.60
C LEU A 60 17.77 14.81 0.80
N LYS A 61 17.96 13.53 1.17
CA LYS A 61 19.29 12.95 1.39
C LYS A 61 20.17 12.97 0.15
N VAL A 62 19.61 12.67 -1.03
CA VAL A 62 20.36 12.73 -2.29
C VAL A 62 20.77 14.17 -2.61
N ARG A 63 19.90 15.16 -2.37
CA ARG A 63 20.27 16.58 -2.53
C ARG A 63 21.36 17.01 -1.56
N GLU A 64 21.31 16.58 -0.29
CA GLU A 64 22.38 16.84 0.68
C GLU A 64 23.71 16.22 0.22
N ALA A 65 23.68 14.98 -0.27
CA ALA A 65 24.88 14.31 -0.80
C ALA A 65 25.41 15.01 -2.06
N ALA A 66 24.53 15.47 -2.95
CA ALA A 66 24.90 16.26 -4.11
C ALA A 66 25.58 17.58 -3.72
N SER A 67 25.04 18.30 -2.73
CA SER A 67 25.68 19.52 -2.20
C SER A 67 27.06 19.23 -1.59
N LEU A 68 27.24 18.09 -0.93
CA LEU A 68 28.55 17.69 -0.40
C LEU A 68 29.56 17.41 -1.53
N VAL A 69 29.12 16.81 -2.64
CA VAL A 69 29.93 16.66 -3.86
C VAL A 69 30.24 18.02 -4.49
N GLU A 70 29.29 18.95 -4.52
CA GLU A 70 29.50 20.33 -5.02
C GLU A 70 30.46 21.14 -4.14
N GLU A 71 30.59 20.80 -2.85
CA GLU A 71 31.51 21.47 -1.91
C GLU A 71 32.92 20.87 -1.96
N LYS A 72 33.04 19.53 -1.98
CA LYS A 72 34.32 18.82 -1.77
C LYS A 72 34.79 18.00 -2.97
N GLY A 73 33.97 17.85 -4.00
CA GLY A 73 34.23 16.94 -5.11
C GLY A 73 34.46 15.52 -4.62
N GLU A 74 35.49 14.88 -5.18
CA GLU A 74 35.88 13.50 -4.83
C GLU A 74 36.31 13.34 -3.37
N GLY A 75 36.67 14.42 -2.68
CA GLY A 75 36.97 14.40 -1.25
C GLY A 75 35.78 13.96 -0.38
N SER A 76 34.55 14.05 -0.89
CA SER A 76 33.33 13.57 -0.21
C SER A 76 33.16 12.05 -0.29
N PHE A 77 33.75 11.39 -1.29
CA PHE A 77 33.43 10.00 -1.64
C PHE A 77 33.69 8.99 -0.51
N PRO A 78 34.76 9.11 0.31
CA PRO A 78 34.95 8.21 1.44
C PRO A 78 33.78 8.23 2.43
N GLU A 79 33.10 9.36 2.62
CA GLU A 79 31.98 9.50 3.56
C GLU A 79 30.80 8.59 3.14
N PHE A 80 30.55 8.45 1.83
CA PHE A 80 29.46 7.63 1.29
C PHE A 80 29.66 6.12 1.45
N ARG A 81 30.87 5.67 1.82
CA ARG A 81 31.21 4.25 2.01
C ARG A 81 31.22 3.82 3.47
N VAL A 82 30.94 4.73 4.41
CA VAL A 82 30.95 4.42 5.85
C VAL A 82 29.67 3.70 6.24
N ASN A 83 29.76 2.41 6.57
CA ASN A 83 28.61 1.62 7.01
C ASN A 83 28.02 2.13 8.34
N GLY A 84 26.69 2.16 8.45
CA GLY A 84 25.96 2.74 9.59
C GLY A 84 25.95 4.27 9.62
N SER A 85 26.48 4.94 8.60
CA SER A 85 26.38 6.40 8.47
C SER A 85 25.03 6.82 7.91
N LYS A 86 24.75 8.13 7.86
CA LYS A 86 23.54 8.63 7.19
C LYS A 86 23.50 8.37 5.67
N TRP A 87 24.62 7.96 5.08
CA TRP A 87 24.82 7.71 3.65
C TRP A 87 24.79 6.24 3.25
N LEU A 88 24.93 5.33 4.22
CA LEU A 88 24.95 3.88 4.02
C LEU A 88 24.44 3.18 5.28
N TYR A 89 23.22 2.64 5.22
CA TYR A 89 22.59 1.86 6.30
C TYR A 89 21.47 1.00 5.71
N ASP A 90 21.28 -0.20 6.24
CA ASP A 90 20.34 -1.18 5.70
C ASP A 90 20.53 -1.33 4.17
N ASP A 91 19.46 -1.10 3.39
CA ASP A 91 19.49 -1.08 1.93
C ASP A 91 19.65 0.32 1.31
N PHE A 92 19.74 1.37 2.14
CA PHE A 92 19.96 2.74 1.69
C PHE A 92 21.45 2.99 1.46
N TYR A 93 21.80 3.51 0.28
CA TYR A 93 23.17 3.91 -0.04
C TYR A 93 23.21 5.06 -1.05
N ILE A 94 24.20 5.95 -0.93
CA ILE A 94 24.52 6.93 -1.98
C ILE A 94 25.43 6.28 -3.03
N TYR A 95 25.12 6.49 -4.31
CA TYR A 95 26.03 6.21 -5.42
C TYR A 95 26.30 7.47 -6.23
N VAL A 96 27.48 7.53 -6.86
CA VAL A 96 27.92 8.68 -7.65
C VAL A 96 28.53 8.20 -8.95
N TRP A 97 28.09 8.78 -10.07
CA TRP A 97 28.75 8.59 -11.37
C TRP A 97 29.32 9.91 -11.86
N ARG A 98 30.55 9.88 -12.37
CA ARG A 98 31.17 11.01 -13.08
C ARG A 98 30.70 11.00 -14.53
N LEU A 99 30.27 12.15 -15.03
CA LEU A 99 29.74 12.32 -16.37
C LEU A 99 30.71 13.08 -17.27
N ASN A 100 30.86 12.58 -18.51
CA ASN A 100 31.48 13.31 -19.61
C ASN A 100 30.55 13.19 -20.84
N GLY A 101 29.67 14.17 -21.01
CA GLY A 101 28.56 14.08 -21.96
C GLY A 101 27.65 12.90 -21.61
N THR A 102 27.48 11.96 -22.55
CA THR A 102 26.69 10.74 -22.36
C THR A 102 27.49 9.56 -21.81
N ARG A 103 28.78 9.75 -21.51
CA ARG A 103 29.61 8.74 -20.85
C ARG A 103 29.51 8.88 -19.33
N ALA A 104 29.29 7.77 -18.62
CA ALA A 104 29.20 7.74 -17.16
C ALA A 104 30.15 6.69 -16.59
N ILE A 105 31.03 7.11 -15.67
CA ILE A 105 31.91 6.23 -14.90
C ILE A 105 31.39 6.15 -13.48
N ARG A 106 31.17 4.94 -12.97
CA ARG A 106 30.77 4.72 -11.58
C ARG A 106 31.95 5.03 -10.66
N VAL A 107 31.87 6.07 -9.83
CA VAL A 107 32.97 6.50 -8.95
C VAL A 107 32.70 6.25 -7.46
N VAL A 108 31.43 6.04 -7.09
CA VAL A 108 31.01 5.60 -5.76
C VAL A 108 29.89 4.58 -5.91
N TYR A 109 30.10 3.37 -5.37
CA TYR A 109 29.08 2.34 -5.29
C TYR A 109 29.35 1.41 -4.10
N PRO A 110 28.89 1.77 -2.89
CA PRO A 110 29.15 1.00 -1.68
C PRO A 110 28.74 -0.49 -1.72
N PRO A 111 27.64 -0.89 -2.40
CA PRO A 111 27.27 -2.30 -2.50
C PRO A 111 28.32 -3.20 -3.17
N ASP A 112 29.11 -2.66 -4.09
CA ASP A 112 30.19 -3.37 -4.78
C ASP A 112 31.29 -2.39 -5.18
N ILE A 113 32.23 -2.18 -4.26
CA ILE A 113 33.38 -1.28 -4.46
C ILE A 113 34.24 -1.74 -5.65
N GLN A 114 34.29 -3.04 -5.96
CA GLN A 114 35.08 -3.55 -7.10
C GLN A 114 34.48 -3.15 -8.46
N GLY A 115 33.19 -2.76 -8.48
CA GLY A 115 32.52 -2.22 -9.65
C GLY A 115 32.83 -0.75 -9.93
N GLU A 116 33.54 -0.05 -9.04
CA GLU A 116 33.94 1.34 -9.26
C GLU A 116 35.02 1.44 -10.35
N GLY A 117 34.98 2.51 -11.15
CA GLY A 117 35.81 2.72 -12.34
C GLY A 117 35.21 2.16 -13.64
N GLN A 118 34.14 1.38 -13.56
CA GLN A 118 33.47 0.81 -14.74
C GLN A 118 32.64 1.87 -15.50
N ASP A 119 32.57 1.72 -16.82
CA ASP A 119 31.64 2.45 -17.67
C ASP A 119 30.23 1.86 -17.51
N VAL A 120 29.29 2.71 -17.10
CA VAL A 120 27.91 2.33 -16.77
C VAL A 120 26.89 3.03 -17.66
N SER A 121 27.33 3.69 -18.73
CA SER A 121 26.41 4.35 -19.67
C SER A 121 25.42 3.39 -20.31
N GLY A 122 25.87 2.15 -20.59
CA GLY A 122 25.08 1.12 -21.26
C GLY A 122 24.40 0.13 -20.32
N ILE A 123 24.47 0.32 -19.00
CA ILE A 123 23.92 -0.68 -18.06
C ILE A 123 22.39 -0.75 -18.16
N THR A 124 21.88 -1.98 -18.13
CA THR A 124 20.44 -2.28 -18.11
C THR A 124 20.04 -2.95 -16.81
N ASP A 125 18.76 -2.88 -16.46
CA ASP A 125 18.20 -3.78 -15.43
C ASP A 125 17.95 -5.19 -15.97
N VAL A 126 17.43 -6.07 -15.10
CA VAL A 126 17.13 -7.48 -15.44
C VAL A 126 16.11 -7.64 -16.57
N ASN A 127 15.26 -6.63 -16.79
CA ASN A 127 14.23 -6.62 -17.82
C ASN A 127 14.69 -5.91 -19.11
N GLY A 128 15.97 -5.51 -19.19
CA GLY A 128 16.55 -4.84 -20.35
C GLY A 128 16.27 -3.34 -20.41
N LYS A 129 15.75 -2.72 -19.35
CA LYS A 129 15.55 -1.26 -19.30
C LYS A 129 16.90 -0.55 -19.27
N PRO A 130 17.18 0.45 -20.12
CA PRO A 130 18.49 1.11 -20.21
C PRO A 130 18.70 2.14 -19.10
N ILE A 131 18.86 1.69 -17.86
CA ILE A 131 18.95 2.54 -16.67
C ILE A 131 20.14 3.52 -16.73
N GLY A 132 21.26 3.11 -17.34
CA GLY A 132 22.43 3.98 -17.49
C GLY A 132 22.08 5.26 -18.26
N LYS A 133 21.47 5.09 -19.43
CA LYS A 133 20.97 6.19 -20.26
C LYS A 133 19.93 7.04 -19.52
N LEU A 134 18.96 6.40 -18.86
CA LEU A 134 17.90 7.12 -18.14
C LEU A 134 18.44 7.98 -17.00
N PHE A 135 19.43 7.50 -16.24
CA PHE A 135 20.04 8.28 -15.15
C PHE A 135 20.81 9.48 -15.71
N ILE A 136 21.56 9.28 -16.79
CA ILE A 136 22.31 10.34 -17.46
C ILE A 136 21.35 11.41 -17.99
N GLU A 137 20.29 11.01 -18.71
CA GLU A 137 19.27 11.94 -19.24
C GLU A 137 18.57 12.70 -18.11
N THR A 138 18.24 12.01 -17.00
CA THR A 138 17.64 12.65 -15.82
C THR A 138 18.58 13.68 -15.21
N ALA A 139 19.86 13.33 -15.03
CA ALA A 139 20.86 14.25 -14.50
C ALA A 139 21.16 15.42 -15.46
N LEU A 140 21.10 15.23 -16.78
CA LEU A 140 21.38 16.27 -17.78
C LEU A 140 20.14 17.09 -18.20
N SER A 141 18.96 16.74 -17.68
CA SER A 141 17.72 17.49 -17.91
C SER A 141 17.80 18.93 -17.40
N GLU A 142 16.84 19.77 -17.78
CA GLU A 142 16.76 21.16 -17.31
C GLU A 142 16.67 21.26 -15.79
N SER A 143 15.82 20.44 -15.15
CA SER A 143 15.73 20.35 -13.68
C SER A 143 17.03 19.85 -13.04
N GLY A 144 17.79 19.02 -13.78
CA GLY A 144 18.97 18.34 -13.26
C GLY A 144 18.66 17.33 -12.16
N GLU A 145 17.41 16.94 -12.00
CA GLU A 145 16.97 15.94 -11.04
C GLU A 145 15.67 15.27 -11.47
N GLY A 146 15.44 14.06 -10.98
CA GLY A 146 14.21 13.33 -11.27
C GLY A 146 14.22 11.91 -10.71
N TRP A 147 13.05 11.27 -10.81
CA TRP A 147 12.83 9.91 -10.35
C TRP A 147 12.88 8.91 -11.51
N VAL A 148 13.52 7.77 -11.29
CA VAL A 148 13.59 6.65 -12.22
C VAL A 148 13.25 5.37 -11.47
N SER A 149 12.24 4.63 -11.94
CA SER A 149 11.93 3.28 -11.45
C SER A 149 12.74 2.24 -12.25
N TYR A 150 13.29 1.21 -11.60
CA TYR A 150 14.05 0.14 -12.26
C TYR A 150 14.17 -1.09 -11.36
N GLU A 151 14.45 -2.25 -11.95
CA GLU A 151 14.69 -3.47 -11.17
C GLU A 151 16.14 -3.53 -10.68
N TRP A 152 16.34 -3.68 -9.37
CA TRP A 152 17.68 -3.77 -8.78
C TRP A 152 17.68 -4.70 -7.56
N PRO A 153 18.74 -5.47 -7.30
CA PRO A 153 18.84 -6.25 -6.07
C PRO A 153 18.93 -5.35 -4.84
N LYS A 154 18.34 -5.81 -3.73
CA LYS A 154 18.63 -5.30 -2.38
C LYS A 154 20.05 -5.68 -1.96
N LEU A 155 20.57 -5.02 -0.92
CA LEU A 155 21.93 -5.26 -0.48
C LEU A 155 22.04 -6.69 0.09
N GLY A 156 22.81 -7.56 -0.56
CA GLY A 156 22.97 -8.97 -0.14
C GLY A 156 21.93 -9.93 -0.72
N GLU A 157 20.99 -9.46 -1.55
CA GLU A 157 20.02 -10.30 -2.24
C GLU A 157 20.38 -10.50 -3.72
N ALA A 158 20.10 -11.69 -4.25
CA ALA A 158 20.32 -11.99 -5.67
C ALA A 158 19.10 -11.64 -6.55
N LYS A 159 17.89 -11.77 -5.99
CA LYS A 159 16.65 -11.47 -6.70
C LYS A 159 16.46 -9.95 -6.72
N PRO A 160 16.20 -9.32 -7.89
CA PRO A 160 15.86 -7.91 -7.94
C PRO A 160 14.46 -7.64 -7.41
N SER A 161 14.28 -6.44 -6.88
CA SER A 161 12.99 -5.82 -6.55
C SER A 161 12.91 -4.45 -7.22
N THR A 162 11.69 -3.94 -7.40
CA THR A 162 11.49 -2.62 -7.99
C THR A 162 12.03 -1.52 -7.08
N LYS A 163 13.08 -0.84 -7.53
CA LYS A 163 13.69 0.31 -6.88
C LYS A 163 13.19 1.60 -7.51
N TYR A 164 12.76 2.54 -6.67
CA TYR A 164 12.43 3.89 -7.10
C TYR A 164 13.57 4.83 -6.70
N GLY A 165 14.41 5.19 -7.67
CA GLY A 165 15.61 5.98 -7.45
C GLY A 165 15.42 7.45 -7.78
N PHE A 166 16.00 8.32 -6.96
CA PHE A 166 16.11 9.75 -7.23
C PHE A 166 17.53 10.08 -7.69
N ILE A 167 17.64 10.83 -8.78
CA ILE A 167 18.89 11.26 -9.38
C ILE A 167 18.99 12.77 -9.25
N LYS A 168 20.18 13.28 -8.87
CA LYS A 168 20.50 14.70 -8.80
C LYS A 168 21.85 14.97 -9.44
N ARG A 169 21.91 15.96 -10.34
CA ARG A 169 23.15 16.51 -10.88
C ARG A 169 23.89 17.32 -9.82
N ALA A 170 25.20 17.13 -9.76
CA ALA A 170 26.16 17.91 -8.99
C ALA A 170 27.30 18.36 -9.90
N THR A 171 27.94 19.49 -9.60
CA THR A 171 29.07 20.00 -10.39
C THR A 171 30.20 20.43 -9.47
N PHE A 172 31.44 20.01 -9.74
CA PHE A 172 32.62 20.42 -8.96
C PHE A 172 33.83 20.56 -9.88
N GLY A 173 34.51 21.71 -9.83
CA GLY A 173 35.73 21.93 -10.60
C GLY A 173 35.57 21.77 -12.12
N GLY A 174 34.37 22.02 -12.66
CA GLY A 174 34.04 21.83 -14.08
C GLY A 174 33.61 20.41 -14.45
N GLU A 175 33.80 19.43 -13.55
CA GLU A 175 33.31 18.07 -13.72
C GLU A 175 31.83 17.96 -13.32
N THR A 176 31.07 17.16 -14.08
CA THR A 176 29.67 16.88 -13.79
C THR A 176 29.55 15.50 -13.14
N TYR A 177 28.72 15.41 -12.11
CA TYR A 177 28.39 14.17 -11.42
C TYR A 177 26.88 13.99 -11.42
N LEU A 178 26.43 12.73 -11.38
CA LEU A 178 25.11 12.40 -10.86
C LEU A 178 25.26 11.69 -9.53
N VAL A 179 24.45 12.10 -8.57
CA VAL A 179 24.33 11.50 -7.24
C VAL A 179 22.95 10.87 -7.19
N GLY A 180 22.87 9.63 -6.70
CA GLY A 180 21.61 8.93 -6.62
C GLY A 180 21.49 8.03 -5.41
N SER A 181 20.25 7.75 -5.07
CA SER A 181 19.83 6.74 -4.11
C SER A 181 18.37 6.38 -4.39
N GLY A 182 17.80 5.44 -3.64
CA GLY A 182 16.42 5.02 -3.82
C GLY A 182 15.93 4.17 -2.66
N PHE A 183 14.68 3.76 -2.78
CA PHE A 183 14.05 2.80 -1.88
C PHE A 183 13.32 1.74 -2.71
N TYR A 184 13.03 0.58 -2.12
CA TYR A 184 12.30 -0.49 -2.77
C TYR A 184 10.81 -0.32 -2.50
N ILE A 185 9.99 -0.41 -3.55
CA ILE A 185 8.56 -0.06 -3.47
C ILE A 185 7.81 -0.99 -2.50
N GLU A 186 8.16 -2.27 -2.51
CA GLU A 186 7.53 -3.33 -1.70
C GLU A 186 7.74 -3.14 -0.18
N ASP A 187 8.72 -2.31 0.23
CA ASP A 187 8.91 -1.99 1.65
C ASP A 187 7.85 -1.02 2.18
N TYR A 188 7.14 -0.33 1.29
CA TYR A 188 6.19 0.74 1.61
C TYR A 188 4.79 0.50 1.02
N LEU A 189 4.65 -0.46 0.10
CA LEU A 189 3.39 -0.85 -0.50
C LEU A 189 3.16 -2.35 -0.34
N PHE A 190 1.95 -2.73 0.05
CA PHE A 190 1.52 -4.11 -0.05
C PHE A 190 1.09 -4.39 -1.49
N THR A 191 1.79 -5.32 -2.14
CA THR A 191 1.46 -5.84 -3.46
C THR A 191 1.29 -7.36 -3.37
N ARG A 192 0.35 -7.90 -4.14
CA ARG A 192 0.12 -9.35 -4.23
C ARG A 192 -0.44 -9.68 -5.60
N ASP A 193 0.23 -10.57 -6.29
CA ASP A 193 -0.19 -11.11 -7.58
C ASP A 193 -0.79 -12.52 -7.40
N THR A 194 -1.75 -12.88 -8.24
CA THR A 194 -2.36 -14.22 -8.24
C THR A 194 -1.38 -15.30 -8.71
N GLU A 195 -0.39 -14.95 -9.55
CA GLU A 195 0.60 -15.89 -10.11
C GLU A 195 1.44 -16.59 -9.03
N ASN A 196 1.74 -15.90 -7.94
CA ASN A 196 2.58 -16.40 -6.85
C ASN A 196 1.76 -16.77 -5.60
N CYS A 197 0.45 -16.92 -5.76
CA CYS A 197 -0.44 -17.19 -4.63
C CYS A 197 -0.59 -18.69 -4.36
N GLU A 198 -0.49 -19.06 -3.08
CA GLU A 198 -0.83 -20.41 -2.64
C GLU A 198 -2.35 -20.60 -2.64
N PHE A 199 -2.81 -21.61 -3.38
CA PHE A 199 -4.22 -21.99 -3.42
C PHE A 199 -4.51 -23.06 -2.37
N ILE A 200 -5.50 -22.79 -1.53
CA ILE A 200 -6.07 -23.76 -0.59
C ILE A 200 -7.42 -24.28 -1.11
N ASN A 201 -7.84 -25.45 -0.66
CA ASN A 201 -9.21 -25.89 -0.85
C ASN A 201 -10.07 -25.27 0.26
N ALA A 202 -10.91 -24.31 -0.09
CA ALA A 202 -11.88 -23.68 0.80
C ALA A 202 -13.25 -24.29 0.52
N THR A 203 -13.58 -25.38 1.22
CA THR A 203 -14.91 -26.02 1.17
C THR A 203 -15.35 -26.48 -0.23
N GLY A 204 -14.42 -26.95 -1.06
CA GLY A 204 -14.72 -27.48 -2.41
C GLY A 204 -14.34 -26.56 -3.56
N VAL A 205 -13.84 -25.35 -3.29
CA VAL A 205 -13.32 -24.43 -4.31
C VAL A 205 -11.87 -24.05 -4.03
N SER A 206 -11.14 -23.69 -5.07
CA SER A 206 -9.74 -23.25 -4.93
C SER A 206 -9.70 -21.77 -4.57
N LEU A 207 -9.05 -21.43 -3.46
CA LEU A 207 -9.02 -20.07 -2.93
C LEU A 207 -7.58 -19.63 -2.69
N CYS A 208 -7.23 -18.47 -3.24
CA CYS A 208 -6.01 -17.74 -2.96
C CYS A 208 -6.38 -16.54 -2.08
N GLU A 209 -5.85 -16.46 -0.87
CA GLU A 209 -6.02 -15.25 -0.08
C GLU A 209 -5.09 -14.16 -0.61
N LEU A 210 -5.64 -13.06 -1.13
CA LEU A 210 -4.85 -11.93 -1.65
C LEU A 210 -4.45 -10.97 -0.52
N MET A 211 -5.31 -10.77 0.47
CA MET A 211 -5.03 -9.85 1.55
C MET A 211 -5.83 -10.20 2.80
N HIS A 212 -5.15 -10.20 3.95
CA HIS A 212 -5.77 -10.32 5.26
C HIS A 212 -4.99 -9.47 6.28
N PRO A 213 -5.62 -8.52 6.98
CA PRO A 213 -4.91 -7.54 7.82
C PRO A 213 -4.06 -8.19 8.91
N GLU A 214 -4.53 -9.28 9.53
CA GLU A 214 -3.80 -10.00 10.57
C GLU A 214 -2.56 -10.79 10.07
N ARG A 215 -2.40 -10.93 8.74
CA ARG A 215 -1.25 -11.63 8.12
C ARG A 215 -0.24 -10.65 7.51
N MET A 216 -0.49 -9.35 7.62
CA MET A 216 0.41 -8.30 7.14
C MET A 216 1.45 -7.95 8.22
N LYS A 217 2.69 -7.68 7.79
CA LYS A 217 3.81 -7.36 8.70
C LYS A 217 3.52 -6.15 9.59
N ASN A 218 2.82 -5.15 9.03
CA ASN A 218 2.37 -3.96 9.73
C ASN A 218 0.83 -3.94 9.72
N ASN A 219 0.23 -3.46 10.81
CA ASN A 219 -1.22 -3.26 10.87
C ASN A 219 -1.62 -2.13 9.89
N PRO A 220 -2.39 -2.40 8.82
CA PRO A 220 -2.71 -1.40 7.82
C PRO A 220 -3.84 -0.45 8.24
N GLY A 221 -4.46 -0.68 9.41
CA GLY A 221 -5.65 0.05 9.85
C GLY A 221 -6.92 -0.33 9.09
N ILE A 222 -6.88 -1.39 8.27
CA ILE A 222 -8.02 -1.91 7.50
C ILE A 222 -8.67 -3.08 8.22
N ASN A 223 -9.97 -3.29 7.97
CA ASN A 223 -10.74 -4.40 8.52
C ASN A 223 -11.57 -5.09 7.42
N TYR A 224 -10.91 -5.47 6.33
CA TYR A 224 -11.48 -6.31 5.30
C TYR A 224 -10.43 -7.28 4.77
N SER A 225 -10.86 -8.44 4.29
CA SER A 225 -10.02 -9.40 3.58
C SER A 225 -10.44 -9.49 2.12
N ILE A 226 -9.51 -9.88 1.25
CA ILE A 226 -9.79 -10.16 -0.16
C ILE A 226 -9.21 -11.51 -0.50
N ALA A 227 -10.03 -12.37 -1.11
CA ALA A 227 -9.62 -13.63 -1.68
C ALA A 227 -9.97 -13.70 -3.17
N TYR A 228 -9.13 -14.41 -3.92
CA TYR A 228 -9.34 -14.80 -5.29
C TYR A 228 -9.81 -16.25 -5.32
N ALA A 229 -11.06 -16.48 -5.67
CA ALA A 229 -11.66 -17.81 -5.73
C ALA A 229 -11.80 -18.29 -7.18
N VAL A 230 -11.51 -19.57 -7.38
CA VAL A 230 -11.67 -20.31 -8.62
C VAL A 230 -12.66 -21.44 -8.36
N VAL A 231 -13.83 -21.35 -9.00
CA VAL A 231 -14.82 -22.42 -9.01
C VAL A 231 -14.70 -23.13 -10.35
N GLY A 232 -14.12 -24.32 -10.35
CA GLY A 232 -13.90 -25.12 -11.55
C GLY A 232 -15.21 -25.60 -12.21
N PRO A 233 -15.14 -26.14 -13.43
CA PRO A 233 -16.30 -26.70 -14.12
C PRO A 233 -17.01 -27.79 -13.30
N GLY A 234 -18.31 -27.61 -13.04
CA GLY A 234 -19.12 -28.53 -12.23
C GLY A 234 -18.86 -28.47 -10.72
N GLU A 235 -17.98 -27.58 -10.25
CA GLU A 235 -17.69 -27.42 -8.83
C GLU A 235 -18.72 -26.51 -8.14
N LYS A 236 -18.86 -26.74 -6.84
CA LYS A 236 -19.58 -25.87 -5.90
C LYS A 236 -18.90 -25.91 -4.56
N ASN A 237 -19.00 -24.82 -3.80
CA ASN A 237 -18.57 -24.84 -2.41
C ASN A 237 -19.70 -25.35 -1.49
N LEU A 238 -19.34 -25.71 -0.26
CA LEU A 238 -20.32 -26.10 0.75
C LEU A 238 -21.20 -24.89 1.14
N PRO A 239 -22.51 -25.12 1.38
CA PRO A 239 -23.36 -24.11 1.99
C PRO A 239 -22.76 -23.63 3.32
N HIS A 240 -22.65 -22.32 3.48
CA HIS A 240 -22.08 -21.72 4.68
C HIS A 240 -22.79 -20.40 5.02
N ARG A 241 -22.56 -19.93 6.23
CA ARG A 241 -23.13 -18.70 6.79
C ARG A 241 -22.02 -17.95 7.52
N LEU A 242 -21.87 -16.66 7.23
CA LEU A 242 -21.00 -15.76 7.98
C LEU A 242 -21.86 -14.81 8.81
N SER A 243 -21.42 -14.51 10.03
CA SER A 243 -22.01 -13.47 10.88
C SER A 243 -21.81 -12.06 10.34
N ASN A 244 -20.99 -11.90 9.29
CA ASN A 244 -20.66 -10.65 8.62
C ASN A 244 -21.13 -10.67 7.15
N PRO A 245 -21.31 -9.50 6.52
CA PRO A 245 -21.57 -9.44 5.09
C PRO A 245 -20.33 -9.80 4.26
N GLU A 246 -20.58 -10.37 3.08
CA GLU A 246 -19.56 -10.82 2.14
C GLU A 246 -19.91 -10.36 0.72
N THR A 247 -18.94 -9.85 -0.02
CA THR A 247 -19.12 -9.34 -1.38
C THR A 247 -18.41 -10.23 -2.39
N TYR A 248 -19.14 -10.61 -3.43
CA TYR A 248 -18.63 -11.31 -4.59
C TYR A 248 -18.55 -10.36 -5.78
N TYR A 249 -17.38 -10.30 -6.42
CA TYR A 249 -17.20 -9.60 -7.70
C TYR A 249 -16.70 -10.58 -8.76
N THR A 250 -17.48 -10.79 -9.81
CA THR A 250 -17.14 -11.74 -10.87
C THR A 250 -16.16 -11.15 -11.86
N LEU A 251 -14.97 -11.73 -11.93
CA LEU A 251 -13.90 -11.34 -12.86
C LEU A 251 -14.11 -11.96 -14.25
N GLU A 252 -14.49 -13.24 -14.28
CA GLU A 252 -14.64 -14.04 -15.50
C GLU A 252 -15.57 -15.23 -15.27
N GLY A 253 -16.14 -15.77 -16.35
CA GLY A 253 -17.01 -16.94 -16.32
C GLY A 253 -18.47 -16.61 -15.97
N ASN A 254 -19.28 -17.65 -15.89
CA ASN A 254 -20.67 -17.60 -15.42
C ASN A 254 -20.89 -18.64 -14.35
N GLY A 255 -21.85 -18.39 -13.46
CA GLY A 255 -22.30 -19.35 -12.46
C GLY A 255 -23.49 -18.82 -11.69
N THR A 256 -23.83 -19.48 -10.60
CA THR A 256 -24.96 -19.07 -9.74
C THR A 256 -24.49 -18.99 -8.30
N LEU A 257 -24.75 -17.86 -7.66
CA LEU A 257 -24.70 -17.72 -6.20
C LEU A 257 -26.11 -17.92 -5.66
N TYR A 258 -26.28 -18.85 -4.75
CA TYR A 258 -27.54 -19.04 -4.02
C TYR A 258 -27.43 -18.32 -2.68
N ILE A 259 -28.47 -17.55 -2.34
CA ILE A 259 -28.61 -16.86 -1.05
C ILE A 259 -29.97 -17.25 -0.50
N ASP A 260 -30.01 -18.03 0.59
CA ASP A 260 -31.24 -18.63 1.12
C ASP A 260 -32.11 -19.26 0.01
N ASP A 261 -31.49 -20.12 -0.79
CA ASP A 261 -32.05 -20.80 -1.97
C ASP A 261 -32.50 -19.90 -3.13
N VAL A 262 -32.34 -18.58 -3.02
CA VAL A 262 -32.62 -17.63 -4.12
C VAL A 262 -31.43 -17.58 -5.07
N PRO A 263 -31.59 -17.99 -6.35
CA PRO A 263 -30.49 -17.99 -7.30
C PRO A 263 -30.19 -16.58 -7.82
N VAL A 264 -28.92 -16.22 -7.83
CA VAL A 264 -28.39 -14.98 -8.39
C VAL A 264 -27.33 -15.33 -9.42
N THR A 265 -27.61 -15.02 -10.69
CA THR A 265 -26.63 -15.23 -11.78
C THR A 265 -25.38 -14.40 -11.54
N LEU A 266 -24.22 -15.05 -11.60
CA LEU A 266 -22.89 -14.45 -11.62
C LEU A 266 -22.38 -14.41 -13.08
N GLN A 267 -21.85 -13.27 -13.49
CA GLN A 267 -21.23 -13.07 -14.80
C GLN A 267 -20.23 -11.91 -14.71
N LYS A 268 -19.24 -11.88 -15.60
CA LYS A 268 -18.18 -10.84 -15.62
C LYS A 268 -18.72 -9.42 -15.36
N GLY A 269 -18.12 -8.74 -14.38
CA GLY A 269 -18.45 -7.38 -13.98
C GLY A 269 -19.62 -7.26 -13.00
N LYS A 270 -20.24 -8.37 -12.58
CA LYS A 270 -21.31 -8.35 -11.60
C LYS A 270 -20.77 -8.35 -10.17
N LEU A 271 -21.34 -7.47 -9.34
CA LEU A 271 -21.12 -7.42 -7.89
C LEU A 271 -22.38 -7.91 -7.17
N VAL A 272 -22.21 -8.76 -6.15
CA VAL A 272 -23.29 -9.22 -5.27
C VAL A 272 -22.82 -9.09 -3.82
N LEU A 273 -23.56 -8.36 -3.00
CA LEU A 273 -23.38 -8.30 -1.55
C LEU A 273 -24.34 -9.29 -0.90
N VAL A 274 -23.80 -10.26 -0.17
CA VAL A 274 -24.59 -11.18 0.65
C VAL A 274 -24.71 -10.59 2.07
N PRO A 275 -25.94 -10.38 2.59
CA PRO A 275 -26.13 -9.96 3.96
C PRO A 275 -25.56 -10.96 4.98
N ALA A 276 -25.26 -10.45 6.18
CA ALA A 276 -24.87 -11.28 7.30
C ALA A 276 -25.97 -12.30 7.65
N ASN A 277 -25.56 -13.48 8.09
CA ASN A 277 -26.40 -14.59 8.55
C ASN A 277 -27.27 -15.29 7.49
N GLU A 278 -27.19 -14.92 6.22
CA GLU A 278 -27.80 -15.65 5.11
C GLU A 278 -26.99 -16.93 4.79
N VAL A 279 -27.64 -18.04 4.44
CA VAL A 279 -26.94 -19.22 3.94
C VAL A 279 -26.59 -19.01 2.48
N ARG A 280 -25.36 -19.36 2.08
CA ARG A 280 -24.89 -19.15 0.71
C ARG A 280 -23.99 -20.25 0.20
N TYR A 281 -24.01 -20.44 -1.11
CA TYR A 281 -23.02 -21.21 -1.86
C TYR A 281 -23.01 -20.79 -3.33
N VAL A 282 -21.87 -20.95 -3.98
CA VAL A 282 -21.64 -20.75 -5.39
C VAL A 282 -21.58 -22.10 -6.09
N GLU A 283 -22.18 -22.17 -7.27
CA GLU A 283 -22.13 -23.31 -8.15
C GLU A 283 -21.74 -22.85 -9.56
N ASN A 284 -20.80 -23.57 -10.17
CA ASN A 284 -20.43 -23.39 -11.57
C ASN A 284 -20.89 -24.60 -12.38
N THR A 285 -21.97 -24.44 -13.14
CA THR A 285 -22.49 -25.48 -14.04
C THR A 285 -21.89 -25.43 -15.45
N GLU A 286 -20.98 -24.49 -15.72
CA GLU A 286 -20.37 -24.29 -17.03
C GLU A 286 -19.14 -25.17 -17.24
N ASN A 287 -18.67 -25.24 -18.49
CA ASN A 287 -17.47 -26.00 -18.88
C ASN A 287 -16.15 -25.21 -18.68
N SER A 288 -16.24 -23.96 -18.22
CA SER A 288 -15.11 -23.06 -17.97
C SER A 288 -15.10 -22.62 -16.51
N SER A 289 -13.94 -22.30 -15.96
CA SER A 289 -13.83 -21.79 -14.59
C SER A 289 -14.57 -20.46 -14.40
N LEU A 290 -15.16 -20.30 -13.23
CA LEU A 290 -15.70 -19.05 -12.71
C LEU A 290 -14.67 -18.44 -11.76
N LEU A 291 -14.32 -17.17 -12.01
CA LEU A 291 -13.28 -16.44 -11.27
C LEU A 291 -13.92 -15.30 -10.49
N LEU A 292 -13.70 -15.28 -9.17
CA LEU A 292 -14.35 -14.35 -8.25
C LEU A 292 -13.31 -13.64 -7.37
N LEU A 293 -13.54 -12.36 -7.09
CA LEU A 293 -13.05 -11.75 -5.85
C LEU A 293 -14.11 -11.93 -4.77
N VAL A 294 -13.68 -12.39 -3.61
CA VAL A 294 -14.50 -12.53 -2.40
C VAL A 294 -13.94 -11.56 -1.37
N ILE A 295 -14.80 -10.72 -0.81
CA ILE A 295 -14.41 -9.61 0.06
C ILE A 295 -15.27 -9.65 1.32
N ASP A 296 -14.64 -9.83 2.48
CA ASP A 296 -15.33 -9.83 3.77
C ASP A 296 -15.08 -8.52 4.51
N GLN A 297 -16.14 -7.96 5.09
CA GLN A 297 -16.03 -6.80 5.99
C GLN A 297 -16.97 -6.98 7.21
N PRO A 298 -16.45 -7.13 8.44
CA PRO A 298 -15.05 -7.28 8.85
C PRO A 298 -14.27 -8.37 8.11
N ALA A 299 -12.93 -8.30 8.15
CA ALA A 299 -12.06 -9.33 7.58
C ALA A 299 -12.46 -10.73 8.06
N TRP A 300 -12.35 -11.72 7.17
CA TRP A 300 -12.77 -13.09 7.43
C TRP A 300 -12.11 -13.65 8.69
N LYS A 301 -12.90 -14.39 9.48
CA LYS A 301 -12.39 -15.17 10.62
C LYS A 301 -13.17 -16.47 10.68
N ALA A 302 -12.46 -17.56 10.95
CA ALA A 302 -13.08 -18.89 11.08
C ALA A 302 -14.20 -18.92 12.14
N GLU A 303 -14.09 -18.15 13.22
CA GLU A 303 -15.10 -18.06 14.28
C GLU A 303 -16.42 -17.39 13.82
N ASN A 304 -16.38 -16.65 12.72
CA ASN A 304 -17.55 -16.00 12.14
C ASN A 304 -18.23 -16.86 11.08
N GLU A 305 -17.66 -18.01 10.71
CA GLU A 305 -18.16 -18.91 9.66
C GLU A 305 -18.76 -20.19 10.25
N GLU A 306 -19.97 -20.51 9.79
CA GLU A 306 -20.66 -21.76 10.06
C GLU A 306 -20.90 -22.50 8.74
N ILE A 307 -20.37 -23.72 8.62
CA ILE A 307 -20.67 -24.62 7.50
C ILE A 307 -22.00 -25.33 7.77
N ILE A 308 -22.92 -25.25 6.81
CA ILE A 308 -24.25 -25.86 6.90
C ILE A 308 -24.19 -27.25 6.26
N GLY A 309 -24.47 -28.27 7.07
CA GLY A 309 -24.49 -29.70 6.68
C GLY A 309 -25.84 -30.21 6.19
#